data_AF-A0AA36GZ03-F1
#
_entry.id   AF-A0AA36GZ03-F1
#
_cell.length_a   1.000
_cell.length_b   1.000
_cell.length_c   1.000
_cell.angle_alpha   90.00
_cell.angle_beta   90.00
_cell.angle_gamma   90.00
#
_symmetry.space_group_name_H-M   'P 1'
#
loop_
_entity.id
_entity.type
_entity.pdbx_description
1 polymer ?
#
loop_
_entity_poly.entity_id
_entity_poly.type
_entity_poly.pdbx_seq_one_letter_code
_entity_poly.pdbx_strand_id
1 'polypeptide(L)'
;MGSAVDHAREEFAAIRTGRANPAMFNKLMVEYYGTPTPLQQLASFQKAIRDSDLGVNPSNDGNVVRCVLPALTEERRKEYIKMAKTKAEEGRIAVRNVRRASNDVVKKQEKDKEISEDEMTRLEKELDQVHPQPEKKTTAARTPRAGRDLPAAITTGVVLCGAVIGTVGWWHWGFVLLMTLALMAGAIELHRAMVRLGMDSAVVPICVGTAVMVIGAYAASTLKLHILPNTFLVVTLGATTVAAMAWRLPRGSHGFVKDAAASLFTIAYLPLLGCFVPLMMGDDGGSRRIATWILSVVASDTGGYAVGVLCGKHKLAPRISPKKSWEGFAGSVITAAFVGWACLGGLLSAPWWAGIVLGVVLALTGTAGDLVESMIKRDAGIKDMSNFLPGHGGVMDRLDSVLFSAPFAWLVMSLVL
;
A
#
# COMPACT_ATOMS: atom_id res chain seq x y z
N MET A 1 -36.12 -8.32 18.34
CA MET A 1 -34.91 -8.15 17.49
C MET A 1 -33.69 -8.83 18.06
N GLY A 2 -33.39 -8.71 19.36
CA GLY A 2 -32.34 -9.52 20.03
C GLY A 2 -32.44 -10.99 19.64
N SER A 3 -33.62 -11.58 19.81
CA SER A 3 -33.92 -12.95 19.36
C SER A 3 -33.59 -13.27 17.89
N ALA A 4 -33.82 -12.34 16.95
CA ALA A 4 -33.52 -12.56 15.52
C ALA A 4 -32.02 -12.42 15.20
N VAL A 5 -31.33 -11.50 15.88
CA VAL A 5 -29.87 -11.31 15.76
C VAL A 5 -29.13 -12.46 16.43
N ASP A 6 -29.61 -12.91 17.59
CA ASP A 6 -29.08 -14.03 18.34
C ASP A 6 -29.28 -15.34 17.56
N HIS A 7 -30.47 -15.54 16.97
CA HIS A 7 -30.71 -16.68 16.08
C HIS A 7 -29.76 -16.68 14.88
N ALA A 8 -29.57 -15.54 14.21
CA ALA A 8 -28.62 -15.43 13.10
C ALA A 8 -27.17 -15.72 13.56
N ARG A 9 -26.76 -15.22 14.74
CA ARG A 9 -25.43 -15.50 15.31
C ARG A 9 -25.24 -16.99 15.59
N GLU A 10 -26.23 -17.68 16.13
CA GLU A 10 -26.20 -19.13 16.36
C GLU A 10 -26.12 -19.93 15.05
N GLU A 11 -26.78 -19.46 13.99
CA GLU A 11 -26.68 -20.09 12.68
C GLU A 11 -25.32 -19.92 12.02
N PHE A 12 -24.69 -18.75 12.18
CA PHE A 12 -23.34 -18.49 11.68
C PHE A 12 -22.27 -19.26 12.46
N ALA A 13 -22.46 -19.48 13.76
CA ALA A 13 -21.56 -20.27 14.59
C ALA A 13 -21.46 -21.75 14.16
N ALA A 14 -22.48 -22.27 13.47
CA ALA A 14 -22.52 -23.63 12.95
C ALA A 14 -21.81 -23.81 11.58
N ILE A 15 -21.38 -22.73 10.92
CA ILE A 15 -20.76 -22.80 9.58
C ILE A 15 -19.25 -23.05 9.69
N ARG A 16 -18.77 -24.10 9.00
CA ARG A 16 -17.36 -24.53 9.03
C ARG A 16 -16.44 -23.57 8.25
N THR A 17 -15.44 -23.00 8.92
CA THR A 17 -14.45 -22.06 8.31
C THR A 17 -13.07 -22.68 8.11
N GLY A 18 -12.89 -23.96 8.44
CA GLY A 18 -11.63 -24.69 8.31
C GLY A 18 -10.70 -24.57 9.53
N ARG A 19 -10.93 -23.62 10.44
CA ARG A 19 -10.37 -23.63 11.80
C ARG A 19 -11.37 -24.26 12.76
N ALA A 20 -10.90 -25.12 13.68
CA ALA A 20 -11.75 -25.71 14.71
C ALA A 20 -12.28 -24.61 15.64
N ASN A 21 -13.59 -24.53 15.81
CA ASN A 21 -14.25 -23.62 16.76
C ASN A 21 -15.08 -24.46 17.75
N PRO A 22 -14.88 -24.32 19.07
CA PRO A 22 -15.66 -25.04 20.09
C PRO A 22 -17.18 -24.89 19.96
N ALA A 23 -17.66 -23.77 19.42
CA ALA A 23 -19.09 -23.49 19.26
C ALA A 23 -19.83 -24.47 18.31
N MET A 24 -19.09 -25.21 17.47
CA MET A 24 -19.65 -26.21 16.55
C MET A 24 -20.28 -27.41 17.30
N PHE A 25 -19.86 -27.67 18.54
CA PHE A 25 -20.29 -28.82 19.33
C PHE A 25 -21.48 -28.51 20.25
N ASN A 26 -21.92 -27.24 20.32
CA ASN A 26 -22.98 -26.80 21.24
C ASN A 26 -24.36 -27.36 20.89
N LYS A 27 -24.58 -27.81 19.65
CA LYS A 27 -25.86 -28.39 19.20
C LYS A 27 -25.96 -29.91 19.36
N LEU A 28 -24.91 -30.56 19.85
CA LEU A 28 -24.93 -32.00 20.07
C LEU A 28 -25.58 -32.30 21.43
N MET A 29 -26.68 -33.05 21.40
CA MET A 29 -27.38 -33.55 22.57
C MET A 29 -27.01 -35.02 22.74
N VAL A 30 -26.69 -35.43 23.96
CA VAL A 30 -26.37 -36.83 24.29
C VAL A 30 -27.45 -37.34 25.22
N GLU A 31 -27.93 -38.54 24.93
CA GLU A 31 -28.88 -39.24 25.79
C GLU A 31 -28.14 -39.76 27.02
N TYR A 32 -28.42 -39.17 28.18
CA TYR A 32 -27.88 -39.61 29.47
C TYR A 32 -29.04 -40.00 30.38
N TYR A 33 -29.10 -41.29 30.74
CA TYR A 33 -30.20 -41.88 31.51
C TYR A 33 -31.60 -41.50 31.00
N GLY A 34 -31.81 -41.60 29.67
CA GLY A 34 -33.12 -41.34 29.05
C GLY A 34 -33.53 -39.87 28.96
N THR A 35 -32.61 -38.94 29.27
CA THR A 35 -32.84 -37.49 29.08
C THR A 35 -31.80 -36.90 28.12
N PRO A 36 -32.20 -36.04 27.16
CA PRO A 36 -31.27 -35.41 26.24
C PRO A 36 -30.53 -34.26 26.96
N THR A 37 -29.24 -34.43 27.23
CA THR A 37 -28.39 -33.45 27.93
C THR A 37 -27.36 -32.83 26.97
N PRO A 38 -27.04 -31.53 27.08
CA PRO A 38 -26.01 -30.89 26.26
C PRO A 38 -24.62 -31.50 26.44
N LEU A 39 -23.91 -31.71 25.31
CA LEU A 39 -22.61 -32.40 25.23
C LEU A 39 -21.55 -31.90 26.24
N GLN A 40 -21.56 -30.61 26.61
CA GLN A 40 -20.56 -30.00 27.49
C GLN A 40 -20.49 -30.62 28.90
N GLN A 41 -21.49 -31.40 29.31
CA GLN A 41 -21.65 -31.90 30.69
C GLN A 41 -21.43 -33.42 30.85
N LEU A 42 -21.06 -34.16 29.80
CA LEU A 42 -21.05 -35.63 29.84
C LEU A 42 -19.70 -36.27 29.47
N ALA A 43 -19.21 -37.16 30.34
CA ALA A 43 -17.88 -37.80 30.26
C ALA A 43 -17.70 -38.84 29.12
N SER A 44 -18.71 -39.06 28.27
CA SER A 44 -18.72 -40.10 27.23
C SER A 44 -18.86 -39.52 25.81
N PHE A 45 -17.93 -38.64 25.43
CA PHE A 45 -17.91 -37.88 24.17
C PHE A 45 -17.70 -38.71 22.88
N GLN A 46 -17.20 -39.94 22.98
CA GLN A 46 -16.71 -40.70 21.81
C GLN A 46 -17.82 -41.19 20.88
N LYS A 47 -18.96 -41.62 21.43
CA LYS A 47 -20.07 -42.17 20.64
C LYS A 47 -20.80 -41.05 19.89
N ALA A 48 -21.08 -39.93 20.56
CA ALA A 48 -21.79 -38.79 19.98
C ALA A 48 -21.05 -38.13 18.81
N ILE A 49 -19.72 -37.99 18.89
CA ILE A 49 -18.92 -37.40 17.80
C ILE A 49 -18.86 -38.33 16.57
N ARG A 50 -18.86 -39.66 16.81
CA ARG A 50 -18.85 -40.67 15.73
C ARG A 50 -20.21 -40.79 15.04
N ASP A 51 -21.29 -40.69 15.81
CA ASP A 51 -22.67 -40.72 15.32
C ASP A 51 -23.08 -39.37 14.69
N SER A 52 -22.28 -38.31 14.89
CA SER A 52 -22.47 -37.01 14.24
C SER A 52 -21.97 -37.03 12.79
N ASP A 53 -22.70 -36.37 11.89
CA ASP A 53 -22.39 -36.18 10.46
C ASP A 53 -21.15 -35.28 10.19
N LEU A 54 -20.27 -35.14 11.19
CA LEU A 54 -19.05 -34.32 11.14
C LEU A 54 -17.90 -35.00 10.40
N GLY A 55 -17.99 -36.31 10.14
CA GLY A 55 -17.01 -37.07 9.37
C GLY A 55 -15.62 -37.10 10.01
N VAL A 56 -15.54 -37.00 11.34
CA VAL A 56 -14.30 -37.02 12.12
C VAL A 56 -14.21 -38.30 12.93
N ASN A 57 -13.03 -38.92 12.98
CA ASN A 57 -12.78 -40.08 13.83
C ASN A 57 -12.00 -39.63 15.08
N PRO A 58 -12.64 -39.58 16.28
CA PRO A 58 -11.97 -39.16 17.50
C PRO A 58 -11.01 -40.27 18.00
N SER A 59 -9.74 -39.92 18.26
CA SER A 59 -8.76 -40.78 18.94
C SER A 59 -8.64 -40.37 20.41
N ASN A 60 -8.64 -41.34 21.34
CA ASN A 60 -8.64 -41.09 22.78
C ASN A 60 -7.31 -41.56 23.42
N ASP A 61 -6.60 -40.65 24.09
CA ASP A 61 -5.37 -40.92 24.88
C ASP A 61 -5.65 -40.95 26.40
N GLY A 62 -6.86 -41.30 26.82
CA GLY A 62 -7.27 -41.48 28.22
C GLY A 62 -7.71 -40.20 28.94
N ASN A 63 -7.15 -39.04 28.59
CA ASN A 63 -7.56 -37.73 29.14
C ASN A 63 -7.77 -36.63 28.07
N VAL A 64 -7.36 -36.88 26.83
CA VAL A 64 -7.48 -35.92 25.70
C VAL A 64 -8.05 -36.65 24.48
N VAL A 65 -9.10 -36.09 23.88
CA VAL A 65 -9.70 -36.57 22.63
C VAL A 65 -9.16 -35.74 21.47
N ARG A 66 -8.41 -36.38 20.57
CA ARG A 66 -7.86 -35.75 19.36
C ARG A 66 -8.80 -36.01 18.18
N CYS A 67 -9.41 -34.95 17.66
CA CYS A 67 -10.21 -35.01 16.42
C CYS A 67 -9.41 -34.40 15.27
N VAL A 68 -9.19 -35.16 14.20
CA VAL A 68 -8.55 -34.65 12.98
C VAL A 68 -9.65 -34.22 12.02
N LEU A 69 -9.78 -32.91 11.81
CA LEU A 69 -10.73 -32.34 10.86
C LEU A 69 -10.16 -32.46 9.45
N PRO A 70 -10.90 -33.05 8.48
CA PRO A 70 -10.44 -33.09 7.10
C PRO A 70 -10.33 -31.66 6.52
N ALA A 71 -9.35 -31.46 5.65
CA ALA A 71 -9.14 -30.18 4.96
C ALA A 71 -10.30 -29.89 4.00
N LEU A 72 -10.76 -28.63 3.98
CA LEU A 72 -11.80 -28.20 3.05
C LEU A 72 -11.24 -28.08 1.63
N THR A 73 -11.82 -28.81 0.68
CA THR A 73 -11.54 -28.65 -0.75
C THR A 73 -12.08 -27.31 -1.27
N GLU A 74 -11.55 -26.84 -2.41
CA GLU A 74 -11.93 -25.53 -2.97
C GLU A 74 -13.41 -25.47 -3.37
N GLU A 75 -13.98 -26.60 -3.81
CA GLU A 75 -15.40 -26.74 -4.16
C GLU A 75 -16.31 -26.61 -2.94
N ARG A 76 -15.98 -27.31 -1.83
CA ARG A 76 -16.73 -27.20 -0.57
C ARG A 76 -16.66 -25.80 0.02
N ARG A 77 -15.54 -25.10 -0.13
CA ARG A 77 -15.41 -23.69 0.28
C ARG A 77 -16.39 -22.80 -0.49
N LYS A 78 -16.55 -22.99 -1.80
CA LYS A 78 -17.50 -22.23 -2.63
C LYS A 78 -18.95 -22.50 -2.22
N GLU A 79 -19.28 -23.73 -1.88
CA GLU A 79 -20.60 -24.14 -1.37
C GLU A 79 -20.93 -23.45 -0.03
N TYR A 80 -20.00 -23.49 0.94
CA TYR A 80 -20.19 -22.80 2.23
C TYR A 80 -20.31 -21.28 2.09
N ILE A 81 -19.60 -20.66 1.15
CA ILE A 81 -19.75 -19.22 0.86
C ILE A 81 -21.16 -18.91 0.35
N LYS A 82 -21.73 -19.78 -0.50
CA LYS A 82 -23.11 -19.62 -1.00
C LYS A 82 -24.14 -19.76 0.13
N MET A 83 -23.97 -20.77 0.98
CA MET A 83 -24.83 -20.96 2.16
C MET A 83 -24.78 -19.77 3.12
N ALA A 84 -23.57 -19.29 3.45
CA ALA A 84 -23.38 -18.14 4.34
C ALA A 84 -24.05 -16.86 3.79
N LYS A 85 -23.99 -16.63 2.47
CA LYS A 85 -24.68 -15.51 1.82
C LYS A 85 -26.20 -15.61 1.92
N THR A 86 -26.75 -16.81 1.76
CA THR A 86 -28.20 -17.05 1.81
C THR A 86 -28.73 -16.78 3.22
N LYS A 87 -28.08 -17.34 4.25
CA LYS A 87 -28.43 -17.09 5.65
C LYS A 87 -28.29 -15.63 6.06
N ALA A 88 -27.28 -14.93 5.54
CA ALA A 88 -27.12 -13.49 5.77
C ALA A 88 -28.29 -12.68 5.20
N GLU A 89 -28.86 -13.11 4.08
CA GLU A 89 -30.01 -12.44 3.46
C GLU A 89 -31.31 -12.76 4.22
N GLU A 90 -31.51 -13.99 4.66
CA GLU A 90 -32.64 -14.38 5.52
C GLU A 90 -32.66 -13.58 6.82
N GLY A 91 -31.52 -13.42 7.49
CA GLY A 91 -31.41 -12.58 8.69
C GLY A 91 -31.74 -11.11 8.42
N ARG A 92 -31.36 -10.58 7.26
CA ARG A 92 -31.71 -9.19 6.85
C ARG A 92 -33.20 -9.03 6.58
N ILE A 93 -33.81 -10.02 5.92
CA ILE A 93 -35.24 -10.04 5.65
C ILE A 93 -36.02 -10.07 6.96
N ALA A 94 -35.61 -10.90 7.92
CA ALA A 94 -36.22 -10.96 9.25
C ALA A 94 -36.16 -9.61 9.97
N VAL A 95 -34.99 -8.94 9.99
CA VAL A 95 -34.84 -7.60 10.58
C VAL A 95 -35.70 -6.56 9.86
N ARG A 96 -35.77 -6.62 8.52
CA ARG A 96 -36.61 -5.70 7.73
C ARG A 96 -38.11 -5.91 7.99
N ASN A 97 -38.56 -7.16 8.16
CA ASN A 97 -39.96 -7.48 8.43
C ASN A 97 -40.39 -6.99 9.81
N VAL A 98 -39.54 -7.17 10.83
CA VAL A 98 -39.81 -6.63 12.18
C VAL A 98 -39.93 -5.10 12.14
N ARG A 99 -39.05 -4.41 11.43
CA ARG A 99 -39.13 -2.94 11.28
C ARG A 99 -40.40 -2.49 10.56
N ARG A 100 -40.81 -3.19 9.49
CA ARG A 100 -42.06 -2.88 8.78
C ARG A 100 -43.26 -3.03 9.70
N ALA A 101 -43.35 -4.12 10.45
CA ALA A 101 -44.41 -4.34 11.43
C ALA A 101 -44.43 -3.22 12.50
N SER A 102 -43.28 -2.78 13.00
CA SER A 102 -43.20 -1.66 13.94
C SER A 102 -43.67 -0.33 13.33
N ASN A 103 -43.27 0.00 12.10
CA ASN A 103 -43.73 1.23 11.43
C ASN A 103 -45.22 1.19 11.08
N ASP A 104 -45.76 0.02 10.74
CA ASP A 104 -47.18 -0.15 10.45
C ASP A 104 -48.04 0.03 11.71
N VAL A 105 -47.53 -0.37 12.89
CA VAL A 105 -48.17 -0.11 14.19
C VAL A 105 -48.20 1.40 14.48
N VAL A 106 -47.06 2.10 14.32
CA VAL A 106 -46.98 3.56 14.55
C VAL A 106 -47.95 4.32 13.64
N LYS A 107 -48.03 3.96 12.35
CA LYS A 107 -48.99 4.54 11.39
C LYS A 107 -50.45 4.20 11.68
N LYS A 108 -50.72 3.08 12.32
CA LYS A 108 -52.08 2.71 12.73
C LYS A 108 -52.52 3.58 13.92
N GLN A 109 -51.64 3.80 14.89
CA GLN A 109 -51.89 4.65 16.06
C GLN A 109 -52.11 6.12 15.69
N GLU A 110 -51.45 6.61 14.64
CA GLU A 110 -51.70 7.93 14.04
C GLU A 110 -53.13 8.02 13.46
N LYS A 111 -53.55 7.01 12.67
CA LYS A 111 -54.90 6.94 12.10
C LYS A 111 -56.00 6.84 13.16
N ASP A 112 -55.70 6.15 14.25
CA ASP A 112 -56.59 6.00 15.40
C ASP A 112 -56.57 7.26 16.32
N LYS A 113 -55.81 8.31 15.94
CA LYS A 113 -55.62 9.60 16.64
C LYS A 113 -55.09 9.49 18.07
N GLU A 114 -54.41 8.39 18.39
CA GLU A 114 -53.78 8.21 19.70
C GLU A 114 -52.45 8.98 19.84
N ILE A 115 -51.89 9.46 18.72
CA ILE A 115 -50.56 10.08 18.64
C ILE A 115 -50.61 11.30 17.70
N SER A 116 -49.92 12.39 18.06
CA SER A 116 -49.78 13.60 17.21
C SER A 116 -48.74 13.41 16.08
N GLU A 117 -48.84 14.16 14.97
CA GLU A 117 -47.85 14.13 13.86
C GLU A 117 -46.41 14.44 14.34
N ASP A 118 -46.27 15.30 15.35
CA ASP A 118 -44.98 15.62 15.97
C ASP A 118 -44.41 14.46 16.80
N GLU A 119 -45.27 13.68 17.44
CA GLU A 119 -44.89 12.49 18.22
C GLU A 119 -44.54 11.32 17.29
N MET A 120 -45.25 11.16 16.18
CA MET A 120 -44.90 10.21 15.12
C MET A 120 -43.47 10.46 14.61
N THR A 121 -43.14 11.71 14.29
CA THR A 121 -41.80 12.07 13.78
C THR A 121 -40.70 11.79 14.81
N ARG A 122 -41.00 11.96 16.11
CA ARG A 122 -40.07 11.60 17.20
C ARG A 122 -39.92 10.10 17.34
N LEU A 123 -41.02 9.35 17.33
CA LEU A 123 -41.02 7.90 17.41
C LEU A 123 -40.31 7.28 16.21
N GLU A 124 -40.52 7.79 14.99
CA GLU A 124 -39.79 7.35 13.79
C GLU A 124 -38.27 7.59 13.94
N LYS A 125 -37.87 8.74 14.53
CA LYS A 125 -36.46 9.07 14.75
C LYS A 125 -35.81 8.23 15.86
N GLU A 126 -36.54 7.93 16.94
CA GLU A 126 -36.10 7.02 17.99
C GLU A 126 -36.02 5.58 17.48
N LEU A 127 -36.98 5.17 16.65
CA LEU A 127 -37.02 3.86 16.02
C LEU A 127 -35.88 3.71 15.00
N ASP A 128 -35.49 4.77 14.30
CA ASP A 128 -34.29 4.81 13.44
C ASP A 128 -32.96 4.85 14.22
N GLN A 129 -32.93 5.38 15.45
CA GLN A 129 -31.75 5.36 16.33
C GLN A 129 -31.53 4.00 16.98
N VAL A 130 -32.60 3.36 17.46
CA VAL A 130 -32.57 2.03 18.06
C VAL A 130 -32.46 0.95 16.97
N HIS A 131 -32.97 1.23 15.77
CA HIS A 131 -32.83 0.41 14.57
C HIS A 131 -32.05 1.17 13.51
N PRO A 132 -30.74 1.40 13.73
CA PRO A 132 -29.90 1.99 12.70
C PRO A 132 -30.10 1.17 11.44
N GLN A 133 -30.32 1.86 10.32
CA GLN A 133 -30.39 1.18 9.04
C GLN A 133 -29.21 0.22 8.99
N PRO A 134 -29.40 -1.08 8.62
CA PRO A 134 -28.24 -1.86 8.26
C PRO A 134 -27.57 -1.01 7.20
N GLU A 135 -26.39 -0.44 7.52
CA GLU A 135 -25.69 0.52 6.68
C GLU A 135 -25.99 0.09 5.29
N LYS A 136 -26.76 0.92 4.55
CA LYS A 136 -27.17 0.63 3.18
C LYS A 136 -25.91 0.01 2.63
N LYS A 137 -25.88 -1.32 2.38
CA LYS A 137 -24.66 -1.95 1.90
C LYS A 137 -24.49 -1.18 0.62
N THR A 138 -23.61 -0.19 0.64
CA THR A 138 -23.00 0.45 -0.49
C THR A 138 -22.75 -0.76 -1.33
N THR A 139 -23.54 -0.90 -2.40
CA THR A 139 -23.96 -2.13 -3.08
C THR A 139 -22.77 -2.96 -3.50
N ALA A 140 -22.04 -3.58 -2.55
CA ALA A 140 -20.58 -3.63 -2.63
C ALA A 140 -20.06 -2.53 -3.57
N ALA A 141 -20.45 -1.26 -3.30
CA ALA A 141 -20.71 -0.24 -4.34
C ALA A 141 -19.64 -0.40 -5.36
N ARG A 142 -19.96 -1.01 -6.54
CA ARG A 142 -18.97 -1.52 -7.51
C ARG A 142 -17.77 -0.67 -7.31
N THR A 143 -16.74 -1.16 -6.60
CA THR A 143 -15.69 -0.26 -6.08
C THR A 143 -15.38 0.62 -7.26
N PRO A 144 -15.65 1.94 -7.20
CA PRO A 144 -15.45 2.76 -8.37
C PRO A 144 -14.06 2.40 -8.80
N ARG A 145 -13.93 1.90 -10.04
CA ARG A 145 -12.62 1.59 -10.59
C ARG A 145 -11.88 2.91 -10.46
N ALA A 146 -11.02 3.02 -9.45
CA ALA A 146 -10.55 4.25 -8.78
C ALA A 146 -11.56 4.94 -7.82
N GLY A 147 -11.50 4.57 -6.53
CA GLY A 147 -11.90 5.45 -5.41
C GLY A 147 -10.84 6.54 -5.20
N ARG A 148 -10.69 7.40 -6.20
CA ARG A 148 -9.78 8.54 -6.20
C ARG A 148 -10.68 9.76 -6.30
N ASP A 149 -10.51 10.75 -5.42
CA ASP A 149 -10.97 12.09 -5.71
C ASP A 149 -10.16 12.57 -6.91
N LEU A 150 -10.63 12.22 -8.11
CA LEU A 150 -9.99 12.53 -9.39
C LEU A 150 -9.63 14.02 -9.46
N PRO A 151 -10.51 14.95 -9.03
CA PRO A 151 -10.17 16.36 -8.97
C PRO A 151 -9.01 16.65 -8.02
N ALA A 152 -9.03 16.12 -6.79
CA ALA A 152 -7.96 16.35 -5.82
C ALA A 152 -6.60 15.78 -6.28
N ALA A 153 -6.63 14.62 -6.95
CA ALA A 153 -5.45 14.02 -7.55
C ALA A 153 -4.92 14.88 -8.70
N ILE A 154 -5.77 15.29 -9.64
CA ILE A 154 -5.34 16.14 -10.76
C ILE A 154 -4.76 17.46 -10.22
N THR A 155 -5.42 18.10 -9.25
CA THR A 155 -4.94 19.35 -8.65
C THR A 155 -3.58 19.18 -7.98
N THR A 156 -3.40 18.15 -7.14
CA THR A 156 -2.10 17.90 -6.48
C THR A 156 -1.00 17.60 -7.49
N GLY A 157 -1.30 16.82 -8.53
CA GLY A 157 -0.35 16.52 -9.61
C GLY A 157 0.07 17.75 -10.40
N VAL A 158 -0.88 18.61 -10.79
CA VAL A 158 -0.62 19.86 -11.53
C VAL A 158 0.18 20.85 -10.67
N VAL A 159 -0.17 20.99 -9.39
CA VAL A 159 0.55 21.86 -8.46
C VAL A 159 2.00 21.38 -8.27
N LEU A 160 2.21 20.07 -8.07
CA LEU A 160 3.57 19.51 -7.94
C LEU A 160 4.38 19.68 -9.23
N CYS A 161 3.78 19.41 -10.40
CA CYS A 161 4.45 19.63 -11.68
C CYS A 161 4.80 21.10 -11.89
N GLY A 162 3.88 22.02 -11.59
CA GLY A 162 4.10 23.46 -11.67
C GLY A 162 5.20 23.93 -10.71
N ALA A 163 5.23 23.39 -9.49
CA ALA A 163 6.28 23.69 -8.51
C ALA A 163 7.66 23.20 -9.01
N VAL A 164 7.74 21.98 -9.54
CA VAL A 164 8.99 21.43 -10.11
C VAL A 164 9.46 22.27 -11.30
N ILE A 165 8.60 22.53 -12.29
CA ILE A 165 8.96 23.30 -13.48
C ILE A 165 9.37 24.73 -13.10
N GLY A 166 8.61 25.38 -12.21
CA GLY A 166 8.89 26.74 -11.77
C GLY A 166 10.20 26.86 -10.99
N THR A 167 10.46 25.91 -10.09
CA THR A 167 11.72 25.91 -9.31
C THR A 167 12.93 25.55 -10.16
N VAL A 168 12.83 24.59 -11.10
CA VAL A 168 13.94 24.25 -12.01
C VAL A 168 14.27 25.40 -12.98
N GLY A 169 13.26 26.18 -13.39
CA GLY A 169 13.41 27.28 -14.34
C GLY A 169 13.91 28.59 -13.73
N TRP A 170 13.38 28.98 -12.56
CA TRP A 170 13.65 30.31 -11.97
C TRP A 170 14.38 30.30 -10.63
N TRP A 171 14.24 29.24 -9.82
CA TRP A 171 14.77 29.24 -8.46
C TRP A 171 15.36 27.88 -8.07
N HIS A 172 16.59 27.64 -8.51
CA HIS A 172 17.31 26.38 -8.31
C HIS A 172 17.44 25.97 -6.84
N TRP A 173 17.68 26.93 -5.93
CA TRP A 173 17.69 26.68 -4.48
C TRP A 173 16.33 26.18 -3.97
N GLY A 174 15.23 26.70 -4.52
CA GLY A 174 13.88 26.23 -4.23
C GLY A 174 13.67 24.78 -4.67
N PHE A 175 14.23 24.38 -5.81
CA PHE A 175 14.16 22.99 -6.29
C PHE A 175 14.93 22.04 -5.37
N VAL A 176 16.14 22.43 -4.96
CA VAL A 176 16.98 21.64 -4.03
C VAL A 176 16.28 21.49 -2.67
N LEU A 177 15.62 22.54 -2.18
CA LEU A 177 14.82 22.48 -0.96
C LEU A 177 13.62 21.53 -1.12
N LEU A 178 12.86 21.67 -2.21
CA LEU A 178 11.71 20.81 -2.52
C LEU A 178 12.12 19.34 -2.57
N MET A 179 13.21 19.04 -3.26
CA MET A 179 13.78 17.70 -3.37
C MET A 179 14.24 17.17 -2.01
N THR A 180 14.91 17.99 -1.20
CA THR A 180 15.35 17.63 0.15
C THR A 180 14.16 17.21 1.01
N LEU A 181 13.08 18.00 1.00
CA LEU A 181 11.85 17.69 1.74
C LEU A 181 11.18 16.40 1.23
N ALA A 182 11.16 16.19 -0.09
CA ALA A 182 10.62 14.97 -0.69
C ALA A 182 11.43 13.73 -0.28
N LEU A 183 12.77 13.79 -0.28
CA LEU A 183 13.62 12.69 0.16
C LEU A 183 13.51 12.41 1.65
N MET A 184 13.40 13.45 2.49
CA MET A 184 13.15 13.29 3.93
C MET A 184 11.79 12.64 4.18
N ALA A 185 10.74 13.05 3.47
CA ALA A 185 9.43 12.41 3.54
C ALA A 185 9.50 10.94 3.10
N GLY A 186 10.19 10.65 2.00
CA GLY A 186 10.45 9.28 1.55
C GLY A 186 11.21 8.44 2.59
N ALA A 187 12.19 9.03 3.29
CA ALA A 187 12.96 8.34 4.33
C ALA A 187 12.11 7.99 5.55
N ILE A 188 11.20 8.89 5.94
CA ILE A 188 10.22 8.65 7.00
C ILE A 188 9.24 7.55 6.59
N GLU A 189 8.75 7.56 5.34
CA GLU A 189 7.86 6.52 4.81
C GLU A 189 8.55 5.14 4.76
N LEU A 190 9.79 5.09 4.27
CA LEU A 190 10.57 3.85 4.23
C LEU A 190 10.85 3.32 5.63
N HIS A 191 11.20 4.20 6.58
CA HIS A 191 11.37 3.80 7.97
C HIS A 191 10.09 3.19 8.55
N ARG A 192 8.92 3.79 8.32
CA ARG A 192 7.65 3.23 8.79
C ARG A 192 7.40 1.83 8.20
N ALA A 193 7.81 1.58 6.95
CA ALA A 193 7.78 0.25 6.37
C ALA A 193 8.76 -0.71 7.06
N MET A 194 9.99 -0.27 7.34
CA MET A 194 11.01 -1.07 8.06
C MET A 194 10.59 -1.43 9.48
N VAL A 195 9.92 -0.51 10.19
CA VAL A 195 9.40 -0.76 11.55
C VAL A 195 8.37 -1.90 11.55
N ARG A 196 7.56 -2.05 10.47
CA ARG A 196 6.62 -3.18 10.34
C ARG A 196 7.33 -4.53 10.16
N LEU A 197 8.55 -4.52 9.62
CA LEU A 197 9.44 -5.68 9.54
C LEU A 197 10.21 -5.91 10.87
N GLY A 198 9.91 -5.11 11.89
CA GLY A 198 10.58 -5.11 13.18
C GLY A 198 12.02 -4.60 13.11
N MET A 199 12.34 -3.74 12.14
CA MET A 199 13.63 -3.05 11.98
C MET A 199 13.47 -1.55 12.29
N ASP A 200 14.21 -1.01 13.25
CA ASP A 200 14.11 0.40 13.66
C ASP A 200 15.22 1.29 13.09
N SER A 201 15.09 1.73 11.83
CA SER A 201 16.11 2.59 11.21
C SER A 201 16.24 3.97 11.87
N ALA A 202 17.46 4.50 11.95
CA ALA A 202 17.76 5.78 12.60
C ALA A 202 17.34 6.99 11.75
N VAL A 203 16.03 7.27 11.67
CA VAL A 203 15.45 8.32 10.79
C VAL A 203 16.05 9.70 11.01
N VAL A 204 16.29 10.09 12.26
CA VAL A 204 16.73 11.46 12.57
C VAL A 204 18.11 11.74 11.96
N PRO A 205 19.16 10.94 12.23
CA PRO A 205 20.43 11.05 11.51
C PRO A 205 20.30 10.99 9.99
N ILE A 206 19.43 10.13 9.47
CA ILE A 206 19.24 9.97 8.02
C ILE A 206 18.64 11.23 7.40
N CYS A 207 17.59 11.81 8.00
CA CYS A 207 16.95 13.03 7.52
C CYS A 207 17.89 14.24 7.59
N VAL A 208 18.62 14.39 8.70
CA VAL A 208 19.63 15.45 8.86
C VAL A 208 20.74 15.28 7.83
N GLY A 209 21.27 14.06 7.69
CA GLY A 209 22.28 13.71 6.70
C GLY A 209 21.82 13.97 5.27
N THR A 210 20.57 13.65 4.94
CA THR A 210 19.96 13.92 3.63
C THR A 210 19.95 15.42 3.33
N ALA A 211 19.52 16.24 4.29
CA ALA A 211 19.48 17.69 4.11
C ALA A 211 20.89 18.28 3.92
N VAL A 212 21.85 17.85 4.75
CA VAL A 212 23.25 18.28 4.64
C VAL A 212 23.86 17.85 3.31
N MET A 213 23.64 16.60 2.89
CA MET A 213 24.14 16.07 1.61
C MET A 213 23.58 16.84 0.42
N VAL A 214 22.26 16.99 0.33
CA VAL A 214 21.59 17.54 -0.87
C VAL A 214 21.84 19.05 -0.99
N ILE A 215 21.62 19.79 0.09
CA ILE A 215 21.82 21.24 0.12
C ILE A 215 23.31 21.55 0.02
N GLY A 216 24.16 20.82 0.76
CA GLY A 216 25.59 21.06 0.79
C GLY A 216 26.29 20.68 -0.52
N ALA A 217 25.84 19.65 -1.24
CA ALA A 217 26.38 19.33 -2.56
C ALA A 217 26.09 20.42 -3.58
N TYR A 218 24.87 20.95 -3.58
CA TYR A 218 24.51 22.07 -4.44
C TYR A 218 25.22 23.38 -4.04
N ALA A 219 25.38 23.60 -2.74
CA ALA A 219 26.18 24.73 -2.23
C ALA A 219 27.64 24.61 -2.67
N ALA A 220 28.23 23.41 -2.60
CA ALA A 220 29.61 23.15 -3.01
C ALA A 220 29.81 23.38 -4.52
N SER A 221 28.83 23.03 -5.35
CA SER A 221 28.90 23.27 -6.80
C SER A 221 28.74 24.73 -7.16
N THR A 222 27.86 25.47 -6.48
CA THR A 222 27.53 26.87 -6.84
C THR A 222 28.42 27.91 -6.19
N LEU A 223 28.75 27.75 -4.91
CA LEU A 223 29.53 28.72 -4.14
C LEU A 223 31.05 28.56 -4.29
N LYS A 224 31.50 27.67 -5.20
CA LYS A 224 32.93 27.36 -5.44
C LYS A 224 33.71 27.19 -4.13
N LEU A 225 33.13 26.42 -3.20
CA LEU A 225 33.84 26.04 -1.98
C LEU A 225 35.14 25.32 -2.40
N HIS A 226 36.21 25.43 -1.60
CA HIS A 226 37.50 24.76 -1.85
C HIS A 226 37.44 23.22 -1.83
N ILE A 227 36.23 22.65 -1.77
CA ILE A 227 35.95 21.22 -1.68
C ILE A 227 35.15 20.84 -2.92
N LEU A 228 35.63 19.84 -3.66
CA LEU A 228 34.88 19.28 -4.78
C LEU A 228 33.51 18.75 -4.31
N PRO A 229 32.41 18.98 -5.05
CA PRO A 229 31.07 18.51 -4.66
C PRO A 229 31.01 17.00 -4.36
N ASN A 230 31.72 16.20 -5.16
CA ASN A 230 31.80 14.74 -4.97
C ASN A 230 32.48 14.37 -3.64
N THR A 231 33.54 15.08 -3.27
CA THR A 231 34.23 14.87 -1.99
C THR A 231 33.32 15.23 -0.82
N PHE A 232 32.60 16.35 -0.92
CA PHE A 232 31.63 16.74 0.10
C PHE A 232 30.54 15.67 0.29
N LEU A 233 30.02 15.11 -0.81
CA LEU A 233 29.02 14.04 -0.76
C LEU A 233 29.54 12.75 -0.12
N VAL A 234 30.74 12.30 -0.50
CA VAL A 234 31.31 11.07 0.08
C VAL A 234 31.56 11.24 1.58
N VAL A 235 32.07 12.39 2.01
CA VAL A 235 32.31 12.69 3.43
C VAL A 235 30.99 12.74 4.20
N THR A 236 29.97 13.42 3.67
CA THR A 236 28.67 13.55 4.35
C THR A 236 27.87 12.24 4.35
N LEU A 237 27.98 11.42 3.31
CA LEU A 237 27.43 10.06 3.27
C LEU A 237 28.09 9.17 4.35
N GLY A 238 29.41 9.20 4.43
CA GLY A 238 30.18 8.49 5.47
C GLY A 238 29.79 8.96 6.88
N ALA A 239 29.74 10.28 7.09
CA ALA A 239 29.33 10.88 8.36
C ALA A 239 27.89 10.49 8.74
N THR A 240 26.96 10.49 7.77
CA THR A 240 25.56 10.07 8.00
C THR A 240 25.48 8.59 8.39
N THR A 241 26.28 7.74 7.74
CA THR A 241 26.34 6.31 8.06
C THR A 241 26.88 6.07 9.47
N VAL A 242 27.98 6.74 9.82
CA VAL A 242 28.55 6.67 11.17
C VAL A 242 27.58 7.22 12.21
N ALA A 243 26.94 8.36 11.94
CA ALA A 243 25.96 8.96 12.83
C ALA A 243 24.74 8.04 13.04
N ALA A 244 24.24 7.38 11.99
CA ALA A 244 23.14 6.44 12.09
C ALA A 244 23.50 5.20 12.93
N MET A 245 24.73 4.68 12.80
CA MET A 245 25.22 3.58 13.63
C MET A 245 25.44 4.01 15.09
N ALA A 246 26.04 5.18 15.30
CA ALA A 246 26.30 5.75 16.62
C ALA A 246 25.00 6.05 17.39
N TRP A 247 23.97 6.56 16.69
CA TRP A 247 22.64 6.81 17.24
C TRP A 247 22.01 5.58 17.88
N ARG A 248 22.40 4.39 17.42
CA ARG A 248 21.87 3.12 17.91
C ARG A 248 22.61 2.60 19.16
N LEU A 249 23.85 3.02 19.41
CA LEU A 249 24.66 2.53 20.53
C LEU A 249 23.96 2.59 21.91
N PRO A 250 23.20 3.65 22.26
CA PRO A 250 22.54 3.74 23.57
C PRO A 250 21.47 2.66 23.82
N ARG A 251 20.97 1.98 22.78
CA ARG A 251 19.89 0.98 22.88
C ARG A 251 20.41 -0.45 23.15
N GLY A 252 21.72 -0.62 23.33
CA GLY A 252 22.34 -1.92 23.59
C GLY A 252 22.55 -2.78 22.33
N SER A 253 23.01 -4.02 22.54
CA SER A 253 23.43 -4.93 21.46
C SER A 253 22.27 -5.69 20.79
N HIS A 254 21.09 -5.76 21.42
CA HIS A 254 19.99 -6.58 20.93
C HIS A 254 19.51 -6.07 19.57
N GLY A 255 19.60 -6.93 18.57
CA GLY A 255 19.25 -6.61 17.19
C GLY A 255 20.21 -5.65 16.49
N PHE A 256 21.37 -5.26 17.05
CA PHE A 256 22.25 -4.17 16.55
C PHE A 256 22.51 -4.19 15.04
N VAL A 257 22.69 -5.38 14.48
CA VAL A 257 22.93 -5.54 13.04
C VAL A 257 21.68 -5.31 12.21
N LYS A 258 20.51 -5.74 12.70
CA LYS A 258 19.21 -5.66 12.00
C LYS A 258 18.82 -4.21 11.69
N ASP A 259 18.71 -3.35 12.70
CA ASP A 259 18.39 -1.94 12.47
C ASP A 259 19.54 -1.11 11.88
N ALA A 260 20.80 -1.54 12.06
CA ALA A 260 21.91 -0.94 11.33
C ALA A 260 21.75 -1.22 9.83
N ALA A 261 21.46 -2.46 9.44
CA ALA A 261 21.17 -2.83 8.06
C ALA A 261 19.99 -2.05 7.49
N ALA A 262 18.91 -1.85 8.26
CA ALA A 262 17.79 -1.01 7.83
C ALA A 262 18.16 0.47 7.66
N SER A 263 19.05 0.99 8.51
CA SER A 263 19.56 2.36 8.40
C SER A 263 20.44 2.51 7.16
N LEU A 264 21.40 1.59 6.95
CA LEU A 264 22.25 1.58 5.75
C LEU A 264 21.42 1.40 4.47
N PHE A 265 20.41 0.52 4.49
CA PHE A 265 19.50 0.35 3.38
C PHE A 265 18.76 1.64 3.04
N THR A 266 18.22 2.32 4.06
CA THR A 266 17.53 3.61 3.88
C THR A 266 18.48 4.67 3.33
N ILE A 267 19.73 4.73 3.81
CA ILE A 267 20.77 5.67 3.34
C ILE A 267 21.17 5.39 1.88
N ALA A 268 21.36 4.12 1.53
CA ALA A 268 21.73 3.71 0.19
C ALA A 268 20.59 3.93 -0.82
N TYR A 269 19.34 3.74 -0.39
CA TYR A 269 18.18 3.84 -1.26
C TYR A 269 17.76 5.29 -1.53
N LEU A 270 17.73 6.15 -0.51
CA LEU A 270 17.20 7.52 -0.64
C LEU A 270 18.29 8.58 -0.76
N PRO A 271 19.08 8.87 0.30
CA PRO A 271 20.13 9.88 0.24
C PRO A 271 21.14 9.67 -0.88
N LEU A 272 21.66 8.43 -1.03
CA LEU A 272 22.70 8.13 -2.01
C LEU A 272 22.18 8.25 -3.45
N LEU A 273 21.02 7.67 -3.78
CA LEU A 273 20.47 7.80 -5.13
C LEU A 273 20.01 9.24 -5.42
N GLY A 274 19.54 9.96 -4.39
CA GLY A 274 19.09 11.34 -4.51
C GLY A 274 20.21 12.33 -4.72
N CYS A 275 21.41 12.11 -4.17
CA CYS A 275 22.49 13.11 -4.21
C CYS A 275 23.05 13.39 -5.61
N PHE A 276 22.76 12.55 -6.61
CA PHE A 276 23.14 12.80 -8.00
C PHE A 276 22.35 13.94 -8.64
N VAL A 277 21.16 14.25 -8.14
CA VAL A 277 20.33 15.35 -8.65
C VAL A 277 20.96 16.73 -8.41
N PRO A 278 21.39 17.11 -7.20
CA PRO A 278 22.07 18.39 -6.98
C PRO A 278 23.42 18.46 -7.72
N LEU A 279 24.11 17.34 -7.95
CA LEU A 279 25.29 17.31 -8.82
C LEU A 279 24.94 17.67 -10.25
N MET A 280 23.90 17.05 -10.83
CA MET A 280 23.40 17.40 -12.17
C MET A 280 22.96 18.88 -12.26
N MET A 281 22.36 19.41 -11.20
CA MET A 281 21.90 20.81 -11.15
C MET A 281 23.08 21.79 -11.05
N GLY A 282 24.16 21.38 -10.40
CA GLY A 282 25.34 22.21 -10.14
C GLY A 282 26.22 22.47 -11.37
N ASP A 283 26.10 21.62 -12.40
CA ASP A 283 26.88 21.73 -13.63
C ASP A 283 26.32 22.79 -14.60
N ASP A 284 27.12 23.13 -15.62
CA ASP A 284 26.72 24.04 -16.68
C ASP A 284 25.44 23.56 -17.38
N GLY A 285 24.43 24.43 -17.39
CA GLY A 285 23.12 24.11 -17.93
C GLY A 285 22.29 23.14 -17.07
N GLY A 286 22.52 23.07 -15.75
CA GLY A 286 21.83 22.16 -14.82
C GLY A 286 20.30 22.08 -14.99
N SER A 287 19.62 23.20 -15.24
CA SER A 287 18.16 23.20 -15.54
C SER A 287 17.80 22.33 -16.74
N ARG A 288 18.62 22.36 -17.81
CA ARG A 288 18.39 21.59 -19.04
C ARG A 288 18.70 20.11 -18.83
N ARG A 289 19.73 19.78 -18.04
CA ARG A 289 20.08 18.41 -17.62
C ARG A 289 18.91 17.79 -16.85
N ILE A 290 18.39 18.49 -15.85
CA ILE A 290 17.27 18.03 -15.04
C ILE A 290 15.97 17.95 -15.84
N ALA A 291 15.67 18.93 -16.69
CA ALA A 291 14.51 18.86 -17.58
C ALA A 291 14.58 17.63 -18.49
N THR A 292 15.74 17.35 -19.09
CA THR A 292 15.95 16.18 -19.96
C THR A 292 15.74 14.87 -19.21
N TRP A 293 16.29 14.77 -18.01
CA TRP A 293 16.11 13.59 -17.15
C TRP A 293 14.63 13.38 -16.78
N ILE A 294 13.95 14.40 -16.25
CA ILE A 294 12.54 14.30 -15.84
C ILE A 294 11.65 13.97 -17.04
N LEU A 295 11.81 14.66 -18.17
CA LEU A 295 11.02 14.40 -19.38
C LEU A 295 11.22 12.99 -19.91
N SER A 296 12.46 12.47 -19.87
CA SER A 296 12.76 11.10 -20.32
C SER A 296 12.12 10.04 -19.41
N VAL A 297 12.14 10.24 -18.08
CA VAL A 297 11.48 9.32 -17.14
C VAL A 297 9.96 9.36 -17.31
N VAL A 298 9.36 10.55 -17.39
CA VAL A 298 7.91 10.70 -17.62
C VAL A 298 7.48 10.08 -18.97
N ALA A 299 8.32 10.22 -20.00
CA ALA A 299 8.09 9.58 -21.30
C ALA A 299 8.17 8.05 -21.23
N SER A 300 9.10 7.51 -20.44
CA SER A 300 9.21 6.07 -20.17
C SER A 300 7.93 5.52 -19.54
N ASP A 301 7.43 6.19 -18.50
CA ASP A 301 6.23 5.75 -17.78
C ASP A 301 4.97 5.87 -18.65
N THR A 302 4.85 6.99 -19.37
CA THR A 302 3.71 7.24 -20.27
C THR A 302 3.69 6.26 -21.43
N GLY A 303 4.85 6.01 -22.06
CA GLY A 303 4.97 5.03 -23.14
C GLY A 303 4.71 3.60 -22.68
N GLY A 304 5.21 3.26 -21.49
CA GLY A 304 4.97 1.94 -20.89
C GLY A 304 3.52 1.68 -20.58
N TYR A 305 2.84 2.69 -20.03
CA TYR A 305 1.40 2.62 -19.79
C TYR A 305 0.62 2.53 -21.11
N ALA A 306 0.89 3.39 -22.08
CA ALA A 306 0.17 3.43 -23.35
C ALA A 306 0.29 2.11 -24.13
N VAL A 307 1.52 1.61 -24.33
CA VAL A 307 1.74 0.33 -25.04
C VAL A 307 1.30 -0.86 -24.19
N GLY A 308 1.47 -0.81 -22.87
CA GLY A 308 1.00 -1.84 -21.96
C GLY A 308 -0.52 -2.03 -21.97
N VAL A 309 -1.29 -0.94 -22.08
CA VAL A 309 -2.76 -0.98 -22.18
C VAL A 309 -3.22 -1.48 -23.55
N LEU A 310 -2.57 -1.05 -24.64
CA LEU A 310 -2.97 -1.39 -26.01
C LEU A 310 -2.58 -2.83 -26.40
N CYS A 311 -1.38 -3.26 -26.01
CA CYS A 311 -0.73 -4.46 -26.54
C CYS A 311 -0.21 -5.43 -25.48
N GLY A 312 -0.41 -5.17 -24.19
CA GLY A 312 0.15 -5.98 -23.10
C GLY A 312 -0.41 -7.39 -23.04
N LYS A 313 0.40 -8.38 -23.43
CA LYS A 313 0.05 -9.81 -23.39
C LYS A 313 0.95 -10.58 -22.44
N HIS A 314 2.27 -10.31 -22.47
CA HIS A 314 3.24 -11.05 -21.67
C HIS A 314 3.61 -10.27 -20.40
N LYS A 315 3.29 -10.84 -19.23
CA LYS A 315 3.58 -10.21 -17.94
C LYS A 315 5.07 -10.27 -17.61
N LEU A 316 5.64 -9.14 -17.19
CA LEU A 316 7.05 -9.00 -16.85
C LEU A 316 7.37 -9.67 -15.50
N ALA A 317 6.58 -9.38 -14.46
CA ALA A 317 6.84 -9.85 -13.10
C ALA A 317 5.53 -10.25 -12.36
N PRO A 318 4.93 -11.41 -12.66
CA PRO A 318 3.59 -11.76 -12.19
C PRO A 318 3.41 -11.82 -10.67
N ARG A 319 4.48 -12.20 -9.93
CA ARG A 319 4.47 -12.33 -8.46
C ARG A 319 4.68 -10.99 -7.75
N ILE A 320 5.30 -10.02 -8.41
CA ILE A 320 5.75 -8.75 -7.82
C ILE A 320 4.80 -7.62 -8.23
N SER A 321 4.63 -7.45 -9.55
CA SER A 321 3.80 -6.42 -10.17
C SER A 321 2.90 -7.03 -11.26
N PRO A 322 1.64 -7.37 -10.94
CA PRO A 322 0.77 -8.15 -11.84
C PRO A 322 0.30 -7.39 -13.09
N LYS A 323 0.59 -6.08 -13.19
CA LYS A 323 0.15 -5.19 -14.28
C LYS A 323 1.24 -4.81 -15.28
N LYS A 324 2.53 -5.03 -14.98
CA LYS A 324 3.62 -4.71 -15.93
C LYS A 324 3.75 -5.80 -16.99
N SER A 325 3.88 -5.40 -18.25
CA SER A 325 4.06 -6.28 -19.41
C SER A 325 5.38 -6.01 -20.13
N TRP A 326 5.90 -7.02 -20.85
CA TRP A 326 7.07 -6.90 -21.70
C TRP A 326 6.83 -5.96 -22.88
N GLU A 327 5.61 -5.96 -23.44
CA GLU A 327 5.24 -5.02 -24.50
C GLU A 327 5.19 -3.58 -23.98
N GLY A 328 4.67 -3.39 -22.77
CA GLY A 328 4.73 -2.09 -22.08
C GLY A 328 6.17 -1.65 -21.88
N PHE A 329 7.04 -2.53 -21.38
CA PHE A 329 8.47 -2.23 -21.22
C PHE A 329 9.14 -1.82 -22.54
N ALA A 330 8.87 -2.51 -23.65
CA ALA A 330 9.37 -2.11 -24.96
C ALA A 330 8.86 -0.70 -25.36
N GLY A 331 7.59 -0.40 -25.06
CA GLY A 331 7.02 0.94 -25.22
C GLY A 331 7.78 2.01 -24.43
N SER A 332 8.07 1.74 -23.15
CA SER A 332 8.87 2.62 -22.29
C SER A 332 10.23 2.94 -22.89
N VAL A 333 10.94 1.92 -23.40
CA VAL A 333 12.28 2.07 -23.98
C VAL A 333 12.23 2.93 -25.23
N ILE A 334 11.26 2.69 -26.13
CA ILE A 334 11.15 3.43 -27.40
C ILE A 334 10.80 4.90 -27.14
N THR A 335 9.82 5.19 -26.28
CA THR A 335 9.43 6.57 -26.00
C THR A 335 10.51 7.33 -25.25
N ALA A 336 11.16 6.71 -24.27
CA ALA A 336 12.27 7.32 -23.55
C ALA A 336 13.47 7.59 -24.47
N ALA A 337 13.80 6.65 -25.37
CA ALA A 337 14.87 6.83 -26.36
C ALA A 337 14.57 7.99 -27.32
N PHE A 338 13.33 8.11 -27.79
CA PHE A 338 12.92 9.21 -28.66
C PHE A 338 12.97 10.57 -27.94
N VAL A 339 12.45 10.64 -26.71
CA VAL A 339 12.48 11.89 -25.92
C VAL A 339 13.90 12.25 -25.51
N GLY A 340 14.73 11.26 -25.13
CA GLY A 340 16.14 11.44 -24.83
C GLY A 340 16.92 11.96 -26.04
N TRP A 341 16.69 11.40 -27.24
CA TRP A 341 17.23 11.90 -28.51
C TRP A 341 16.85 13.37 -28.75
N ALA A 342 15.56 13.70 -28.64
CA ALA A 342 15.06 15.05 -28.90
C ALA A 342 15.58 16.07 -27.87
N CYS A 343 15.59 15.72 -26.58
CA CYS A 343 16.03 16.61 -25.51
C CYS A 343 17.54 16.80 -25.52
N LEU A 344 18.33 15.73 -25.67
CA LEU A 344 19.79 15.85 -25.62
C LEU A 344 20.35 16.54 -26.88
N GLY A 345 19.78 16.26 -28.06
CA GLY A 345 20.14 16.92 -29.30
C GLY A 345 19.66 18.39 -29.37
N GLY A 346 18.45 18.66 -28.87
CA GLY A 346 17.84 19.99 -28.91
C GLY A 346 18.27 20.92 -27.76
N LEU A 347 18.05 20.53 -26.50
CA LEU A 347 18.32 21.39 -25.34
C LEU A 347 19.80 21.45 -24.98
N LEU A 348 20.54 20.35 -25.11
CA LEU A 348 21.92 20.23 -24.63
C LEU A 348 22.96 20.22 -25.75
N SER A 349 22.52 20.25 -27.02
CA SER A 349 23.39 20.23 -28.20
C SER A 349 24.44 19.10 -28.19
N ALA A 350 24.10 17.99 -27.55
CA ALA A 350 24.98 16.83 -27.43
C ALA A 350 24.76 15.83 -28.59
N PRO A 351 25.63 14.81 -28.72
CA PRO A 351 25.49 13.78 -29.74
C PRO A 351 24.13 13.08 -29.64
N TRP A 352 23.43 12.97 -30.77
CA TRP A 352 22.10 12.37 -30.85
C TRP A 352 22.04 10.92 -30.34
N TRP A 353 23.13 10.15 -30.53
CA TRP A 353 23.22 8.76 -30.08
C TRP A 353 23.24 8.65 -28.56
N ALA A 354 23.84 9.64 -27.86
CA ALA A 354 23.88 9.66 -26.41
C ALA A 354 22.48 9.89 -25.82
N GLY A 355 21.62 10.63 -26.51
CA GLY A 355 20.22 10.81 -26.11
C GLY A 355 19.43 9.51 -26.17
N ILE A 356 19.69 8.67 -27.17
CA ILE A 356 19.08 7.33 -27.27
C ILE A 356 19.58 6.44 -26.13
N VAL A 357 20.90 6.40 -25.89
CA VAL A 357 21.49 5.62 -24.80
C VAL A 357 20.92 6.05 -23.44
N LEU A 358 20.84 7.35 -23.20
CA LEU A 358 20.22 7.91 -22.00
C LEU A 358 18.79 7.38 -21.84
N GLY A 359 17.94 7.52 -22.85
CA GLY A 359 16.54 7.07 -22.78
C GLY A 359 16.39 5.58 -22.49
N VAL A 360 17.20 4.73 -23.13
CA VAL A 360 17.20 3.27 -22.89
C VAL A 360 17.60 2.96 -21.44
N VAL A 361 18.66 3.59 -20.94
CA VAL A 361 19.14 3.39 -19.57
C VAL A 361 18.12 3.88 -18.55
N LEU A 362 17.48 5.03 -18.78
CA LEU A 362 16.45 5.56 -17.88
C LEU A 362 15.20 4.69 -17.86
N ALA A 363 14.79 4.11 -18.99
CA ALA A 363 13.67 3.16 -19.02
C ALA A 363 13.99 1.87 -18.24
N LEU A 364 15.20 1.32 -18.40
CA LEU A 364 15.67 0.15 -17.65
C LEU A 364 15.71 0.41 -16.14
N THR A 365 16.33 1.51 -15.74
CA THR A 365 16.57 1.84 -14.33
C THR A 365 15.29 2.29 -13.64
N GLY A 366 14.44 3.09 -14.29
CA GLY A 366 13.13 3.48 -13.77
C GLY A 366 12.21 2.28 -13.57
N THR A 367 12.15 1.35 -14.53
CA THR A 367 11.34 0.14 -14.36
C THR A 367 11.88 -0.80 -13.29
N ALA A 368 13.20 -0.88 -13.12
CA ALA A 368 13.83 -1.60 -12.02
C ALA A 368 13.48 -0.96 -10.66
N GLY A 369 13.54 0.37 -10.55
CA GLY A 369 13.17 1.12 -9.33
C GLY A 369 11.75 0.79 -8.86
N ASP A 370 10.76 0.88 -9.75
CA ASP A 370 9.38 0.51 -9.44
C ASP A 370 9.21 -0.94 -8.98
N LEU A 371 9.99 -1.87 -9.55
CA LEU A 371 9.94 -3.29 -9.18
C LEU A 371 10.55 -3.51 -7.80
N VAL A 372 11.66 -2.83 -7.49
CA VAL A 372 12.27 -2.86 -6.16
C VAL A 372 11.31 -2.27 -5.12
N GLU A 373 10.67 -1.13 -5.41
CA GLU A 373 9.69 -0.55 -4.50
C GLU A 373 8.50 -1.49 -4.30
N SER A 374 7.99 -2.06 -5.39
CA SER A 374 6.91 -3.07 -5.33
C SER A 374 7.31 -4.27 -4.46
N MET A 375 8.57 -4.71 -4.50
CA MET A 375 9.07 -5.77 -3.63
C MET A 375 9.11 -5.35 -2.16
N ILE A 376 9.61 -4.16 -1.85
CA ILE A 376 9.64 -3.63 -0.47
C ILE A 376 8.21 -3.57 0.09
N LYS A 377 7.24 -3.11 -0.70
CA LYS A 377 5.83 -3.08 -0.31
C LYS A 377 5.29 -4.48 0.01
N ARG A 378 5.60 -5.46 -0.83
CA ARG A 378 5.18 -6.86 -0.62
C ARG A 378 5.79 -7.47 0.63
N ASP A 379 7.08 -7.21 0.87
CA ASP A 379 7.79 -7.72 2.04
C ASP A 379 7.24 -7.11 3.33
N ALA A 380 7.02 -5.79 3.35
CA ALA A 380 6.41 -5.09 4.49
C ALA A 380 4.91 -5.38 4.68
N GLY A 381 4.29 -6.18 3.81
CA GLY A 381 2.86 -6.50 3.87
C GLY A 381 1.93 -5.30 3.61
N ILE A 382 2.45 -4.26 2.94
CA ILE A 382 1.73 -3.02 2.65
C ILE A 382 1.39 -2.91 1.17
N LYS A 383 0.29 -2.22 0.86
CA LYS A 383 -0.11 -1.97 -0.53
C LYS A 383 0.39 -0.63 -1.04
N ASP A 384 0.26 0.40 -0.21
CA ASP A 384 0.65 1.78 -0.47
C ASP A 384 1.56 2.24 0.70
N MET A 385 2.62 3.00 0.41
CA MET A 385 3.63 3.38 1.43
C MET A 385 3.06 4.34 2.47
N SER A 386 2.15 5.22 2.07
CA SER A 386 1.52 6.23 2.91
C SER A 386 0.30 6.85 2.21
N ASN A 387 -0.49 7.64 2.95
CA ASN A 387 -1.56 8.49 2.42
C ASN A 387 -1.18 9.97 2.54
N PHE A 388 0.11 10.30 2.43
CA PHE A 388 0.64 11.64 2.74
C PHE A 388 0.09 12.72 1.79
N LEU A 389 -0.17 12.39 0.53
CA LEU A 389 -0.74 13.31 -0.45
C LEU A 389 -2.18 12.91 -0.84
N PRO A 390 -3.18 13.82 -0.69
CA PRO A 390 -4.57 13.54 -1.06
C PRO A 390 -4.69 13.07 -2.51
N GLY A 391 -5.15 11.83 -2.71
CA GLY A 391 -5.35 11.24 -4.03
C GLY A 391 -4.08 10.82 -4.78
N HIS A 392 -2.87 10.97 -4.21
CA HIS A 392 -1.61 10.72 -4.92
C HIS A 392 -0.74 9.56 -4.40
N GLY A 393 -1.05 9.01 -3.22
CA GLY A 393 -0.29 7.93 -2.58
C GLY A 393 0.79 8.45 -1.63
N GLY A 394 1.82 7.64 -1.38
CA GLY A 394 3.02 8.07 -0.66
C GLY A 394 3.93 8.92 -1.53
N VAL A 395 4.84 9.65 -0.88
CA VAL A 395 5.92 10.36 -1.59
C VAL A 395 6.86 9.36 -2.24
N MET A 396 7.10 8.22 -1.59
CA MET A 396 7.96 7.17 -2.12
C MET A 396 7.44 6.62 -3.46
N ASP A 397 6.12 6.37 -3.59
CA ASP A 397 5.46 5.85 -4.81
C ASP A 397 5.65 6.77 -6.06
N ARG A 398 6.24 7.95 -5.89
CA ARG A 398 6.54 8.92 -6.96
C ARG A 398 8.03 9.12 -7.17
N LEU A 399 8.83 8.76 -6.19
CA LEU A 399 10.27 8.91 -6.23
C LEU A 399 10.94 7.65 -6.76
N ASP A 400 10.36 6.45 -6.67
CA ASP A 400 11.01 5.19 -7.06
C ASP A 400 11.64 5.16 -8.46
N SER A 401 10.85 5.36 -9.52
CA SER A 401 11.32 5.38 -10.91
C SER A 401 12.33 6.50 -11.15
N VAL A 402 12.01 7.71 -10.68
CA VAL A 402 12.81 8.92 -10.87
C VAL A 402 14.15 8.75 -10.17
N LEU A 403 14.15 8.42 -8.88
CA LEU A 403 15.32 8.34 -8.02
C LEU A 403 16.31 7.25 -8.45
N PHE A 404 15.83 6.05 -8.83
CA PHE A 404 16.69 4.97 -9.33
C PHE A 404 17.42 5.34 -10.61
N SER A 405 16.83 6.20 -11.42
CA SER A 405 17.38 6.61 -12.70
C SER A 405 18.39 7.77 -12.59
N ALA A 406 18.39 8.51 -11.47
CA ALA A 406 19.23 9.71 -11.29
C ALA A 406 20.75 9.47 -11.40
N PRO A 407 21.36 8.43 -10.79
CA PRO A 407 22.80 8.19 -10.92
C PRO A 407 23.22 7.89 -12.35
N PHE A 408 22.35 7.19 -13.09
CA PHE A 408 22.61 6.80 -14.47
C PHE A 408 22.42 7.96 -15.44
N ALA A 409 21.43 8.82 -15.21
CA ALA A 409 21.29 10.08 -15.93
C ALA A 409 22.54 10.95 -15.74
N TRP A 410 22.99 11.12 -14.50
CA TRP A 410 24.19 11.88 -14.20
C TRP A 410 25.42 11.29 -14.90
N LEU A 411 25.61 9.97 -14.83
CA LEU A 411 26.74 9.30 -15.48
C LEU A 411 26.74 9.51 -17.00
N VAL A 412 25.62 9.25 -17.68
CA VAL A 412 25.54 9.39 -19.15
C VAL A 412 25.75 10.84 -19.56
N MET A 413 25.12 11.79 -18.87
CA MET A 413 25.28 13.21 -19.18
C MET A 413 26.70 13.70 -18.90
N SER A 414 27.34 13.28 -17.81
CA SER A 414 28.71 13.69 -17.46
C SER A 414 29.79 13.08 -18.36
N LEU A 415 29.52 11.95 -19.03
CA LEU A 415 30.46 11.35 -19.99
C LEU A 415 30.37 12.00 -21.38
N VAL A 416 29.28 12.69 -21.67
CA VAL A 416 28.93 13.16 -23.02
C VAL A 416 29.01 14.69 -23.13
N LEU A 417 28.79 15.40 -22.02
CA LEU A 417 28.85 16.87 -21.88
C LEU A 417 30.06 17.24 -21.04
#